data_AF-A0A9P8BZ05-F1
#
_entry.id   AF-A0A9P8BZ05-F1
#
_cell.length_a   1.000
_cell.length_b   1.000
_cell.length_c   1.000
_cell.angle_alpha   90.00
_cell.angle_beta   90.00
_cell.angle_gamma   90.00
#
_symmetry.space_group_name_H-M   'P 1'
#
loop_
_entity.id
_entity.type
_entity.pdbx_description
1 polymer ?
#
loop_
_entity_poly.entity_id
_entity_poly.type
_entity_poly.pdbx_seq_one_letter_code
_entity_poly.pdbx_strand_id
1 'polypeptide(L)'
;MHQLNQKSLDALKNLRNHVCPQDNYQTTKRSAVLVALLPNEKGDLEVILTSRSSSLRTNAGDSAFPGVITLFPPVLSRHMQVVTPVVAYCPTLTTTDLFNTLSANPSEVSAIFTAPLERFLSSRPEEYDYFDMSWMMSSHRVHRFERCGADNFLLTPARPISAMVPDEGDTSTSLSYSYSNDGDNEGGPETEVVDRAKVGWPVYGMTAGILIEVASIAFQRAPDFQVYAHDQMTDQDQIVKWYNQSKHTFRRSSL
;
A
#
# COMPACT_ATOMS: atom_id res chain seq x y z
N MET A 1 18.31 5.82 19.10
CA MET A 1 16.83 5.72 19.04
C MET A 1 16.30 7.07 18.62
N HIS A 2 15.75 7.20 17.42
CA HIS A 2 15.14 8.46 16.99
C HIS A 2 13.85 8.68 17.77
N GLN A 3 13.76 9.80 18.47
CA GLN A 3 12.58 10.16 19.25
C GLN A 3 11.49 10.70 18.31
N LEU A 4 10.26 10.18 18.44
CA LEU A 4 9.11 10.70 17.70
C LEU A 4 8.88 12.17 18.03
N ASN A 5 8.46 12.95 17.04
CA ASN A 5 8.00 14.31 17.26
C ASN A 5 6.59 14.31 17.91
N GLN A 6 6.17 15.45 18.45
CA GLN A 6 4.89 15.56 19.17
C GLN A 6 3.69 15.19 18.29
N LYS A 7 3.69 15.63 17.02
CA LYS A 7 2.65 15.31 16.04
C LYS A 7 2.48 13.78 15.89
N SER A 8 3.59 13.06 15.75
CA SER A 8 3.58 11.60 15.64
C SER A 8 3.16 10.90 16.92
N LEU A 9 3.55 11.43 18.09
CA LEU A 9 3.10 10.90 19.39
C LEU A 9 1.58 11.04 19.56
N ASP A 10 1.03 12.20 19.21
CA ASP A 10 -0.41 12.45 19.24
C ASP A 10 -1.13 11.53 18.24
N ALA A 11 -0.54 11.33 17.07
CA ALA A 11 -1.08 10.42 16.06
C ALA A 11 -1.16 8.97 16.53
N LEU A 12 -0.10 8.46 17.18
CA LEU A 12 -0.13 7.12 17.79
C LEU A 12 -1.14 7.02 18.94
N LYS A 13 -1.32 8.09 19.72
CA LYS A 13 -2.33 8.14 20.77
C LYS A 13 -3.74 8.06 20.19
N ASN A 14 -4.02 8.78 19.10
CA ASN A 14 -5.31 8.74 18.41
C ASN A 14 -5.60 7.34 17.85
N LEU A 15 -4.59 6.69 17.24
CA LEU A 15 -4.72 5.32 16.76
C LEU A 15 -4.99 4.31 17.90
N ARG A 16 -4.32 4.45 19.05
CA ARG A 16 -4.57 3.60 20.24
C ARG A 16 -5.99 3.77 20.79
N ASN A 17 -6.55 4.97 20.68
CA ASN A 17 -7.89 5.27 21.16
C ASN A 17 -8.98 4.93 20.14
N HIS A 18 -8.61 4.50 18.93
CA HIS A 18 -9.57 4.09 17.92
C HIS A 18 -10.33 2.85 18.38
N VAL A 19 -11.66 2.96 18.44
CA VAL A 19 -12.55 1.84 18.76
C VAL A 19 -12.97 1.20 17.45
N CYS A 20 -12.54 -0.03 17.23
CA CYS A 20 -12.96 -0.82 16.09
C CYS A 20 -14.46 -1.17 16.21
N PRO A 21 -15.28 -0.84 15.20
CA PRO A 21 -16.67 -1.31 15.12
C PRO A 21 -16.76 -2.83 15.10
N GLN A 22 -17.95 -3.35 15.43
CA GLN A 22 -18.20 -4.79 15.42
C GLN A 22 -18.16 -5.35 13.99
N ASP A 23 -17.42 -6.45 13.83
CA ASP A 23 -17.35 -7.18 12.57
C ASP A 23 -18.56 -8.11 12.40
N ASN A 24 -19.43 -7.76 11.45
CA ASN A 24 -20.68 -8.46 11.17
C ASN A 24 -20.65 -9.25 9.83
N TYR A 25 -19.48 -9.39 9.21
CA TYR A 25 -19.33 -10.17 7.97
C TYR A 25 -19.45 -11.67 8.25
N GLN A 26 -20.41 -12.34 7.62
CA GLN A 26 -20.64 -13.79 7.78
C GLN A 26 -19.79 -14.59 6.79
N THR A 27 -18.47 -14.61 6.98
CA THR A 27 -17.55 -15.38 6.14
C THR A 27 -16.34 -15.86 6.95
N THR A 28 -15.86 -17.05 6.62
CA THR A 28 -14.59 -17.58 7.12
C THR A 28 -13.42 -17.25 6.19
N LYS A 29 -13.68 -16.88 4.93
CA LYS A 29 -12.65 -16.49 3.97
C LYS A 29 -12.30 -15.02 4.17
N ARG A 30 -11.21 -14.79 4.90
CA ARG A 30 -10.74 -13.46 5.30
C ARG A 30 -9.25 -13.32 5.06
N SER A 31 -8.80 -12.09 4.96
CA SER A 31 -7.39 -11.76 4.97
C SER A 31 -7.14 -10.57 5.87
N ALA A 32 -5.90 -10.35 6.24
CA ALA A 32 -5.47 -9.16 6.96
C ALA A 32 -4.37 -8.47 6.16
N VAL A 33 -4.27 -7.15 6.32
CA VAL A 33 -3.16 -6.37 5.79
C VAL A 33 -2.53 -5.61 6.95
N LEU A 34 -1.21 -5.70 7.06
CA LEU A 34 -0.45 -4.97 8.06
C LEU A 34 -0.14 -3.55 7.56
N VAL A 35 -0.54 -2.55 8.32
CA VAL A 35 -0.10 -1.15 8.18
C VAL A 35 0.99 -0.93 9.22
N ALA A 36 2.24 -1.17 8.82
CA ALA A 36 3.40 -1.07 9.71
C ALA A 36 3.95 0.35 9.73
N LEU A 37 3.90 0.99 10.90
CA LEU A 37 4.36 2.35 11.14
C LEU A 37 5.74 2.36 11.82
N LEU A 38 6.58 3.31 11.44
CA LEU A 38 7.90 3.54 12.04
C LEU A 38 8.23 5.04 12.08
N PRO A 39 9.16 5.47 12.96
CA PRO A 39 9.72 6.82 12.89
C PRO A 39 10.73 6.94 11.75
N ASN A 40 10.67 8.04 11.01
CA ASN A 40 11.78 8.48 10.17
C ASN A 40 12.81 9.30 10.98
N GLU A 41 13.86 9.78 10.31
CA GLU A 41 14.94 10.56 10.93
C GLU A 41 14.46 11.84 11.62
N LYS A 42 13.36 12.44 11.12
CA LYS A 42 12.71 13.64 11.67
C LYS A 42 11.69 13.32 12.77
N GLY A 43 11.48 12.05 13.08
CA GLY A 43 10.47 11.57 14.04
C GLY A 43 9.04 11.62 13.50
N ASP A 44 8.84 11.79 12.19
CA ASP A 44 7.54 11.66 11.53
C ASP A 44 7.19 10.18 11.31
N LEU A 45 5.90 9.85 11.31
CA LEU A 45 5.42 8.49 11.02
C LEU A 45 5.49 8.18 9.53
N GLU A 46 6.17 7.09 9.19
CA GLU A 46 6.19 6.48 7.87
C GLU A 46 5.53 5.10 7.90
N VAL A 47 4.90 4.75 6.78
CA VAL A 47 4.33 3.41 6.56
C VAL A 47 5.26 2.59 5.66
N ILE A 48 5.51 1.34 6.04
CA ILE A 48 6.20 0.36 5.18
C ILE A 48 5.21 -0.17 4.15
N LEU A 49 5.62 -0.15 2.88
CA LEU A 49 4.86 -0.67 1.75
C LEU A 49 5.70 -1.63 0.94
N THR A 50 5.04 -2.59 0.32
CA THR A 50 5.67 -3.57 -0.56
C THR A 50 5.02 -3.51 -1.94
N SER A 51 5.87 -3.56 -2.97
CA SER A 51 5.42 -3.83 -4.32
C SER A 51 5.46 -5.33 -4.58
N ARG A 52 4.41 -5.86 -5.19
CA ARG A 52 4.31 -7.30 -5.48
C ARG A 52 5.10 -7.65 -6.74
N SER A 53 5.67 -8.85 -6.76
CA SER A 53 6.20 -9.46 -7.99
C SER A 53 5.05 -9.84 -8.95
N SER A 54 5.29 -9.76 -10.26
CA SER A 54 4.28 -10.03 -11.31
C SER A 54 3.85 -11.50 -11.41
N SER A 55 4.59 -12.44 -10.81
CA SER A 55 4.42 -13.89 -11.04
C SER A 55 3.60 -14.66 -9.99
N LEU A 56 2.81 -14.01 -9.12
CA LEU A 56 2.25 -14.67 -7.92
C LEU A 56 0.75 -14.98 -7.88
N ARG A 57 0.47 -16.19 -7.37
CA ARG A 57 -0.79 -16.59 -6.71
C ARG A 57 -0.71 -16.27 -5.20
N THR A 58 -1.84 -16.01 -4.57
CA THR A 58 -1.97 -15.61 -3.15
C THR A 58 -1.42 -16.68 -2.19
N ASN A 59 -0.39 -16.32 -1.43
CA ASN A 59 0.05 -17.07 -0.24
C ASN A 59 -0.08 -16.17 1.00
N ALA A 60 -0.53 -16.75 2.10
CA ALA A 60 -0.49 -16.16 3.43
C ALA A 60 0.63 -16.86 4.21
N GLY A 61 1.61 -16.12 4.69
CA GLY A 61 2.58 -16.59 5.67
C GLY A 61 2.16 -16.14 7.07
N ASP A 62 2.37 -16.99 8.07
CA ASP A 62 2.15 -16.64 9.47
C ASP A 62 3.28 -15.71 9.94
N SER A 63 2.94 -14.47 10.27
CA SER A 63 3.84 -13.52 10.92
C SER A 63 3.09 -12.77 12.01
N ALA A 64 3.35 -13.13 13.26
CA ALA A 64 2.85 -12.39 14.41
C ALA A 64 3.75 -11.16 14.64
N PHE A 65 3.20 -9.96 14.41
CA PHE A 65 3.93 -8.71 14.58
C PHE A 65 3.83 -8.23 16.04
N PRO A 66 4.93 -8.12 16.82
CA PRO A 66 4.87 -7.81 18.27
C PRO A 66 4.51 -6.35 18.60
N GLY A 67 4.03 -5.55 17.64
CA GLY A 67 3.77 -4.11 17.78
C GLY A 67 2.37 -3.65 17.40
N VAL A 68 1.37 -4.53 17.37
CA VAL A 68 -0.01 -4.17 16.99
C VAL A 68 -0.57 -3.09 17.92
N ILE A 69 -1.08 -2.00 17.33
CA ILE A 69 -1.72 -0.89 18.03
C ILE A 69 -3.23 -1.05 18.06
N THR A 70 -3.84 -1.26 16.90
CA THR A 70 -5.29 -1.29 16.74
C THR A 70 -5.71 -2.01 15.46
N LEU A 71 -6.98 -2.36 15.38
CA LEU A 71 -7.64 -2.92 14.21
C LEU A 71 -8.57 -1.85 13.61
N PHE A 72 -8.70 -1.85 12.30
CA PHE A 72 -9.66 -1.01 11.59
C PHE A 72 -10.85 -1.85 11.11
N PRO A 73 -12.02 -1.22 10.85
CA PRO A 73 -13.16 -1.91 10.26
C PRO A 73 -12.75 -2.73 9.02
N PRO A 74 -13.26 -3.97 8.85
CA PRO A 74 -12.93 -4.75 7.68
C PRO A 74 -13.40 -4.06 6.39
N VAL A 75 -12.51 -3.97 5.40
CA VAL A 75 -12.80 -3.44 4.08
C VAL A 75 -13.12 -4.58 3.13
N LEU A 76 -14.19 -4.43 2.36
CA LEU A 76 -14.56 -5.39 1.33
C LEU A 76 -13.80 -5.14 0.03
N SER A 77 -13.18 -6.16 -0.55
CA SER A 77 -12.49 -6.07 -1.83
C SER A 77 -13.42 -6.26 -3.02
N ARG A 78 -12.99 -5.78 -4.20
CA ARG A 78 -13.68 -6.02 -5.47
C ARG A 78 -13.92 -7.51 -5.78
N HIS A 79 -13.10 -8.39 -5.20
CA HIS A 79 -13.16 -9.84 -5.36
C HIS A 79 -13.90 -10.53 -4.21
N MET A 80 -14.75 -9.81 -3.47
CA MET A 80 -15.56 -10.32 -2.35
C MET A 80 -14.72 -10.88 -1.19
N GLN A 81 -13.47 -10.44 -1.06
CA GLN A 81 -12.60 -10.78 0.06
C GLN A 81 -12.75 -9.73 1.15
N VAL A 82 -13.07 -10.17 2.37
CA VAL A 82 -13.10 -9.30 3.54
C VAL A 82 -11.67 -9.17 4.08
N VAL A 83 -11.16 -7.95 4.12
CA VAL A 83 -9.78 -7.63 4.49
C VAL A 83 -9.78 -6.78 5.75
N THR A 84 -9.14 -7.24 6.82
CA THR A 84 -9.03 -6.49 8.08
C THR A 84 -7.69 -5.77 8.16
N PRO A 85 -7.65 -4.43 8.16
CA PRO A 85 -6.41 -3.70 8.35
C PRO A 85 -5.95 -3.79 9.81
N VAL A 86 -4.69 -4.12 10.01
CA VAL A 86 -4.03 -4.23 11.31
C VAL A 86 -2.96 -3.15 11.36
N VAL A 87 -3.11 -2.17 12.24
CA VAL A 87 -2.11 -1.10 12.39
C VAL A 87 -1.13 -1.50 13.48
N ALA A 88 0.16 -1.45 13.18
CA ALA A 88 1.23 -1.74 14.12
C ALA A 88 2.29 -0.65 14.11
N TYR A 89 2.96 -0.43 15.24
CA TYR A 89 4.09 0.50 15.35
C TYR A 89 5.35 -0.22 15.80
N CYS A 90 6.45 0.14 15.15
CA CYS A 90 7.75 -0.48 15.29
C CYS A 90 8.71 0.54 15.92
N PRO A 91 8.79 0.66 17.26
CA PRO A 91 9.68 1.64 17.89
C PRO A 91 11.16 1.32 17.71
N THR A 92 11.49 0.06 17.44
CA THR A 92 12.87 -0.46 17.35
C THR A 92 13.43 -0.46 15.94
N LEU A 93 12.62 -0.11 14.93
CA LEU A 93 13.05 -0.01 13.54
C LEU A 93 12.89 1.43 13.07
N THR A 94 13.95 1.99 12.51
CA THR A 94 13.90 3.24 11.76
C THR A 94 13.96 2.96 10.26
N THR A 95 13.65 3.96 9.44
CA THR A 95 13.75 3.86 7.97
C THR A 95 15.15 3.34 7.57
N THR A 96 16.21 3.82 8.22
CA THR A 96 17.59 3.41 7.96
C THR A 96 17.88 1.96 8.38
N ASP A 97 17.27 1.47 9.47
CA ASP A 97 17.45 0.08 9.93
C ASP A 97 16.80 -0.94 8.99
N LEU A 98 15.74 -0.55 8.29
CA LEU A 98 15.04 -1.43 7.35
C LEU A 98 15.95 -1.91 6.22
N PHE A 99 16.87 -1.06 5.72
CA PHE A 99 17.84 -1.45 4.69
C PHE A 99 18.71 -2.64 5.10
N ASN A 100 19.16 -2.64 6.36
CA ASN A 100 20.11 -3.62 6.86
C ASN A 100 19.43 -4.88 7.42
N THR A 101 18.12 -4.80 7.70
CA THR A 101 17.39 -5.82 8.44
C THR A 101 16.36 -6.56 7.58
N LEU A 102 15.74 -5.90 6.59
CA LEU A 102 14.74 -6.53 5.75
C LEU A 102 15.36 -7.22 4.54
N SER A 103 15.04 -8.49 4.36
CA SER A 103 15.32 -9.23 3.13
C SER A 103 13.99 -9.53 2.44
N ALA A 104 13.78 -8.89 1.29
CA ALA A 104 12.61 -9.17 0.46
C ALA A 104 12.71 -10.60 -0.09
N ASN A 105 11.63 -11.38 0.02
CA ASN A 105 11.50 -12.61 -0.74
C ASN A 105 11.31 -12.24 -2.22
N PRO A 106 12.28 -12.46 -3.12
CA PRO A 106 12.21 -11.98 -4.50
C PRO A 106 11.11 -12.69 -5.31
N SER A 107 10.65 -13.86 -4.85
CA SER A 107 9.47 -14.50 -5.42
C SER A 107 8.19 -13.71 -5.16
N GLU A 108 8.15 -12.91 -4.08
CA GLU A 108 6.97 -12.21 -3.57
C GLU A 108 6.98 -10.70 -3.69
N VAL A 109 8.11 -10.10 -3.40
CA VAL A 109 8.24 -8.66 -3.21
C VAL A 109 9.26 -8.15 -4.20
N SER A 110 8.81 -7.28 -5.10
CA SER A 110 9.65 -6.63 -6.10
C SER A 110 10.34 -5.38 -5.54
N ALA A 111 9.78 -4.75 -4.52
CA ALA A 111 10.40 -3.66 -3.78
C ALA A 111 9.79 -3.49 -2.39
N ILE A 112 10.58 -2.97 -1.45
CA ILE A 112 10.13 -2.47 -0.15
C ILE A 112 10.46 -0.97 -0.11
N PHE A 113 9.49 -0.15 0.25
CA PHE A 113 9.65 1.30 0.32
C PHE A 113 8.83 1.89 1.45
N THR A 114 9.15 3.11 1.87
CA THR A 114 8.35 3.85 2.85
C THR A 114 7.70 5.08 2.24
N ALA A 115 6.61 5.53 2.86
CA ALA A 115 6.00 6.81 2.57
C ALA A 115 5.55 7.49 3.87
N PRO A 116 5.63 8.83 4.00
CA PRO A 116 5.02 9.54 5.12
C PRO A 116 3.53 9.24 5.20
N LEU A 117 3.04 8.80 6.36
CA LEU A 117 1.62 8.46 6.52
C LEU A 117 0.72 9.68 6.22
N GLU A 118 1.17 10.87 6.59
CA GLU A 118 0.43 12.11 6.36
C GLU A 118 0.27 12.47 4.87
N ARG A 119 1.11 11.91 3.97
CA ARG A 119 1.04 12.15 2.52
C ARG A 119 -0.32 11.75 1.94
N PHE A 120 -0.96 10.73 2.50
CA PHE A 120 -2.24 10.20 2.05
C PHE A 120 -3.43 11.12 2.38
N LEU A 121 -3.20 12.29 2.98
CA LEU A 121 -4.23 13.31 3.23
C LEU A 121 -4.12 14.53 2.30
N SER A 122 -3.24 14.49 1.29
CA SER A 122 -2.93 15.64 0.45
C SER A 122 -2.97 15.35 -1.05
N SER A 123 -3.72 16.16 -1.80
CA SER A 123 -3.83 16.12 -3.27
C SER A 123 -2.67 16.89 -3.91
N ARG A 124 -1.46 16.36 -3.80
CA ARG A 124 -0.29 16.96 -4.43
C ARG A 124 -0.38 16.89 -5.96
N PRO A 125 -0.18 18.00 -6.70
CA PRO A 125 -0.15 17.98 -8.17
C PRO A 125 0.85 16.93 -8.68
N GLU A 126 0.47 16.20 -9.74
CA GLU A 126 1.28 15.14 -10.37
C GLU A 126 1.55 13.90 -9.49
N GLU A 127 1.23 13.93 -8.20
CA GLU A 127 1.40 12.82 -7.25
C GLU A 127 0.08 12.18 -6.83
N TYR A 128 -1.07 12.83 -7.07
CA TYR A 128 -2.38 12.31 -6.69
C TYR A 128 -3.38 12.39 -7.84
N ASP A 129 -4.09 11.30 -8.07
CA ASP A 129 -5.21 11.21 -9.00
C ASP A 129 -6.28 10.24 -8.46
N TYR A 130 -7.45 10.24 -9.07
CA TYR A 130 -8.52 9.30 -8.76
C TYR A 130 -9.34 8.94 -10.00
N PHE A 131 -9.98 7.79 -9.96
CA PHE A 131 -11.03 7.44 -10.91
C PHE A 131 -12.18 6.76 -10.18
N ASP A 132 -13.39 6.91 -10.73
CA ASP A 132 -14.57 6.26 -10.19
C ASP A 132 -14.87 4.99 -11.00
N MET A 133 -15.13 3.87 -10.33
CA MET A 133 -15.50 2.60 -10.96
C MET A 133 -16.84 2.10 -10.46
N SER A 134 -17.60 1.42 -11.34
CA SER A 134 -18.85 0.79 -10.93
C SER A 134 -18.59 -0.47 -10.11
N TRP A 135 -19.10 -0.52 -8.89
CA TRP A 135 -19.00 -1.67 -7.98
C TRP A 135 -20.12 -1.65 -6.93
N MET A 136 -20.62 -2.81 -6.53
CA MET A 136 -21.79 -2.93 -5.62
C MET A 136 -23.01 -2.09 -6.05
N MET A 137 -23.24 -1.96 -7.36
CA MET A 137 -24.32 -1.14 -7.94
C MET A 137 -24.21 0.37 -7.66
N SER A 138 -23.06 0.87 -7.22
CA SER A 138 -22.77 2.31 -7.08
C SER A 138 -21.40 2.66 -7.64
N SER A 139 -21.12 3.95 -7.83
CA SER A 139 -19.76 4.40 -8.11
C SER A 139 -18.90 4.27 -6.86
N HIS A 140 -17.67 3.83 -7.04
CA HIS A 140 -16.65 3.71 -6.01
C HIS A 140 -15.40 4.45 -6.43
N ARG A 141 -14.97 5.38 -5.59
CA ARG A 141 -13.75 6.14 -5.82
C ARG A 141 -12.52 5.30 -5.54
N VAL A 142 -11.63 5.27 -6.51
CA VAL A 142 -10.32 4.64 -6.41
C VAL A 142 -9.26 5.73 -6.43
N HIS A 143 -8.57 5.89 -5.31
CA HIS A 143 -7.45 6.83 -5.17
C HIS A 143 -6.15 6.21 -5.68
N ARG A 144 -5.29 7.06 -6.24
CA ARG A 144 -3.96 6.71 -6.75
C ARG A 144 -2.95 7.76 -6.32
N PHE A 145 -1.93 7.33 -5.57
CA PHE A 145 -0.80 8.14 -5.14
C PHE A 145 0.46 7.67 -5.85
N GLU A 146 1.00 8.53 -6.70
CA GLU A 146 2.23 8.27 -7.44
C GLU A 146 3.46 8.56 -6.60
N ARG A 147 4.62 8.09 -7.09
CA ARG A 147 5.93 8.44 -6.56
C ARG A 147 6.13 8.10 -5.08
N CYS A 148 5.36 7.15 -4.53
CA CYS A 148 5.58 6.71 -3.15
C CYS A 148 6.95 6.02 -3.04
N GLY A 149 7.73 6.37 -2.02
CA GLY A 149 9.12 5.92 -1.90
C GLY A 149 10.12 6.64 -2.80
N ALA A 150 9.70 7.62 -3.62
CA ALA A 150 10.63 8.39 -4.46
C ALA A 150 11.65 9.18 -3.63
N ASP A 151 11.21 9.68 -2.48
CA ASP A 151 12.01 10.50 -1.57
C ASP A 151 12.78 9.66 -0.53
N ASN A 152 12.43 8.37 -0.37
CA ASN A 152 12.91 7.45 0.67
C ASN A 152 13.03 6.01 0.12
N PHE A 153 13.91 5.80 -0.87
CA PHE A 153 14.13 4.49 -1.49
C PHE A 153 14.77 3.52 -0.51
N LEU A 154 14.07 2.42 -0.16
CA LEU A 154 14.60 1.42 0.76
C LEU A 154 15.25 0.22 0.07
N LEU A 155 14.59 -0.52 -0.82
CA LEU A 155 15.23 -1.73 -1.39
C LEU A 155 14.74 -2.05 -2.80
N THR A 156 15.67 -2.27 -3.73
CA THR A 156 15.49 -3.16 -4.89
C THR A 156 16.16 -4.51 -4.55
N PRO A 157 15.58 -5.67 -4.91
CA PRO A 157 16.21 -6.95 -4.62
C PRO A 157 17.57 -7.04 -5.33
N ALA A 158 18.62 -7.33 -4.56
CA ALA A 158 19.92 -7.67 -5.11
C ALA A 158 19.78 -8.91 -6.01
N ARG A 159 20.25 -8.84 -7.26
CA ARG A 159 20.47 -10.07 -8.03
C ARG A 159 21.55 -10.92 -7.33
N PRO A 160 21.46 -12.25 -7.34
CA PRO A 160 22.49 -13.11 -6.76
C PRO A 160 23.82 -12.88 -7.48
N ILE A 161 24.89 -12.76 -6.69
CA ILE A 161 26.28 -12.65 -7.11
C ILE A 161 26.71 -13.99 -7.73
N SER A 162 26.27 -14.28 -8.96
CA SER A 162 26.73 -15.45 -9.72
C SER A 162 26.72 -15.15 -11.21
N ALA A 163 27.41 -14.07 -11.57
CA ALA A 163 27.94 -13.84 -12.92
C ALA A 163 29.13 -12.88 -12.82
N MET A 164 30.10 -13.20 -11.95
CA MET A 164 31.42 -12.57 -12.02
C MET A 164 32.21 -13.26 -13.13
N VAL A 165 32.18 -12.68 -14.32
CA VAL A 165 33.37 -12.62 -15.16
C VAL A 165 33.84 -11.17 -15.07
N PRO A 166 35.06 -10.90 -14.57
CA PRO A 166 35.59 -9.55 -14.59
C PRO A 166 36.02 -9.25 -16.02
N ASP A 167 35.27 -8.41 -16.72
CA ASP A 167 35.80 -7.71 -17.88
C ASP A 167 36.15 -6.29 -17.43
N GLU A 168 37.43 -5.98 -17.47
CA GLU A 168 37.97 -4.69 -17.08
C GLU A 168 37.62 -3.66 -18.16
N GLY A 169 36.70 -2.75 -17.83
CA GLY A 169 36.48 -1.60 -18.69
C GLY A 169 35.07 -1.06 -18.63
N ASP A 170 34.97 0.11 -18.00
CA ASP A 170 33.94 1.12 -18.22
C ASP A 170 32.64 1.06 -17.40
N THR A 171 32.38 2.25 -16.89
CA THR A 171 31.33 2.79 -16.06
C THR A 171 29.93 2.69 -16.71
N SER A 172 28.88 2.59 -15.86
CA SER A 172 27.45 2.74 -16.20
C SER A 172 26.73 1.54 -16.85
N THR A 173 26.25 0.59 -16.04
CA THR A 173 25.30 -0.44 -16.49
C THR A 173 23.85 0.05 -16.30
N SER A 174 23.30 0.68 -17.34
CA SER A 174 21.87 1.06 -17.42
C SER A 174 21.03 -0.18 -17.74
N LEU A 175 20.14 -0.60 -16.84
CA LEU A 175 19.23 -1.73 -17.05
C LEU A 175 17.92 -1.26 -17.68
N SER A 176 17.70 -1.58 -18.96
CA SER A 176 16.41 -1.41 -19.64
C SER A 176 15.53 -2.63 -19.40
N TYR A 177 14.26 -2.40 -19.03
CA TYR A 177 13.20 -3.42 -19.02
C TYR A 177 12.06 -2.90 -19.88
N SER A 178 11.77 -3.58 -20.98
CA SER A 178 10.63 -3.29 -21.85
C SER A 178 9.35 -3.90 -21.27
N TYR A 179 8.28 -3.10 -21.24
CA TYR A 179 6.93 -3.60 -21.12
C TYR A 179 6.40 -3.86 -22.53
N SER A 180 5.97 -5.10 -22.81
CA SER A 180 5.13 -5.37 -23.98
C SER A 180 3.75 -4.79 -23.70
N ASN A 181 3.46 -3.65 -24.31
CA ASN A 181 2.08 -3.24 -24.57
C ASN A 181 1.61 -4.05 -25.78
N ASP A 182 0.71 -5.01 -25.57
CA ASP A 182 -0.12 -5.52 -26.65
C ASP A 182 -1.08 -4.40 -27.06
N GLY A 183 -0.66 -3.65 -28.08
CA GLY A 183 -1.39 -2.55 -28.67
C GLY A 183 -0.58 -2.02 -29.83
N ASP A 184 -0.89 -2.52 -31.03
CA ASP A 184 -0.28 -2.11 -32.29
C ASP A 184 -0.27 -0.58 -32.40
N ASN A 185 0.91 0.03 -32.38
CA ASN A 185 1.13 1.34 -32.99
C ASN A 185 2.61 1.51 -33.36
N GLU A 186 2.88 1.52 -34.65
CA GLU A 186 4.17 1.81 -35.25
C GLU A 186 4.52 3.30 -35.09
N GLY A 187 5.71 3.59 -34.55
CA GLY A 187 6.28 4.94 -34.51
C GLY A 187 6.97 5.26 -33.18
N GLY A 188 8.23 4.84 -33.02
CA GLY A 188 9.00 5.13 -31.81
C GLY A 188 9.70 6.50 -31.82
N PRO A 189 9.86 7.13 -30.66
CA PRO A 189 11.02 7.94 -30.34
C PRO A 189 11.89 7.26 -29.26
N GLU A 190 13.15 7.69 -29.22
CA GLU A 190 14.26 7.15 -28.44
C GLU A 190 13.95 6.94 -26.95
N THR A 191 14.24 5.74 -26.44
CA THR A 191 14.01 5.33 -25.04
C THR A 191 15.11 5.89 -24.12
N GLU A 192 14.84 7.03 -23.47
CA GLU A 192 15.60 7.44 -22.28
C GLU A 192 15.37 6.44 -21.14
N VAL A 193 16.45 5.83 -20.63
CA VAL A 193 16.41 4.89 -19.50
C VAL A 193 16.22 5.69 -18.21
N VAL A 194 14.96 5.94 -17.82
CA VAL A 194 14.64 6.60 -16.55
C VAL A 194 14.79 5.59 -15.41
N ASP A 195 15.79 5.81 -14.56
CA ASP A 195 16.02 5.02 -13.36
C ASP A 195 14.76 5.07 -12.47
N ARG A 196 14.06 3.93 -12.34
CA ARG A 196 12.84 3.84 -11.51
C ARG A 196 13.12 4.22 -10.04
N ALA A 197 14.39 4.17 -9.61
CA ALA A 197 14.87 4.72 -8.34
C ALA A 197 14.73 6.25 -8.22
N LYS A 198 14.23 6.95 -9.24
CA LYS A 198 13.83 8.38 -9.19
C LYS A 198 12.34 8.61 -9.42
N VAL A 199 11.58 7.56 -9.73
CA VAL A 199 10.16 7.63 -10.14
C VAL A 199 9.22 7.19 -9.02
N GLY A 200 9.69 6.35 -8.08
CA GLY A 200 8.88 5.82 -6.98
C GLY A 200 7.84 4.80 -7.44
N TRP A 201 6.92 4.43 -6.55
CA TRP A 201 5.90 3.41 -6.77
C TRP A 201 4.48 3.96 -6.65
N PRO A 202 3.54 3.52 -7.48
CA PRO A 202 2.14 3.87 -7.32
C PRO A 202 1.50 3.09 -6.17
N VAL A 203 0.73 3.77 -5.33
CA VAL A 203 -0.11 3.18 -4.27
C VAL A 203 -1.56 3.53 -4.56
N TYR A 204 -2.38 2.52 -4.85
CA TYR A 204 -3.75 2.75 -5.31
C TYR A 204 -4.73 1.67 -4.82
N GLY A 205 -6.02 1.88 -5.08
CA GLY A 205 -7.06 0.90 -4.76
C GLY A 205 -7.34 0.79 -3.27
N MET A 206 -7.64 -0.44 -2.81
CA MET A 206 -7.94 -0.71 -1.40
C MET A 206 -6.82 -0.24 -0.46
N THR A 207 -5.55 -0.44 -0.85
CA THR A 207 -4.42 -0.03 -0.03
C THR A 207 -4.42 1.48 0.19
N ALA A 208 -4.64 2.28 -0.86
CA ALA A 208 -4.73 3.73 -0.73
C ALA A 208 -5.92 4.15 0.15
N GLY A 209 -7.09 3.51 -0.01
CA GLY A 209 -8.26 3.75 0.83
C GLY A 209 -8.00 3.48 2.33
N ILE A 210 -7.36 2.35 2.65
CA ILE A 210 -6.96 2.01 4.02
C ILE A 210 -6.00 3.08 4.58
N LEU A 211 -5.01 3.50 3.80
CA LEU A 211 -4.02 4.49 4.25
C LEU A 211 -4.63 5.88 4.47
N ILE A 212 -5.59 6.29 3.63
CA ILE A 212 -6.36 7.52 3.83
C ILE A 212 -7.11 7.46 5.16
N GLU A 213 -7.81 6.36 5.44
CA GLU A 213 -8.58 6.20 6.68
C GLU A 213 -7.67 6.19 7.92
N VAL A 214 -6.58 5.41 7.88
CA VAL A 214 -5.59 5.34 8.95
C VAL A 214 -4.97 6.71 9.20
N ALA A 215 -4.54 7.42 8.15
CA ALA A 215 -3.97 8.75 8.28
C ALA A 215 -4.99 9.76 8.84
N SER A 216 -6.26 9.67 8.41
CA SER A 216 -7.31 10.59 8.86
C SER A 216 -7.58 10.46 10.36
N ILE A 217 -7.61 9.22 10.86
CA ILE A 217 -7.78 8.93 12.29
C ILE A 217 -6.50 9.31 13.06
N ALA A 218 -5.32 8.97 12.54
CA ALA A 218 -4.05 9.28 13.17
C ALA A 218 -3.91 10.80 13.37
N PHE A 219 -4.04 11.58 12.31
CA PHE A 219 -3.84 13.04 12.35
C PHE A 219 -5.10 13.84 12.70
N GLN A 220 -6.23 13.17 12.97
CA GLN A 220 -7.53 13.81 13.24
C GLN A 220 -7.88 14.89 12.20
N ARG A 221 -7.60 14.58 10.94
CA ARG A 221 -7.66 15.53 9.83
C ARG A 221 -8.25 14.83 8.61
N ALA A 222 -9.26 15.45 8.01
CA ALA A 222 -9.80 14.99 6.73
C ALA A 222 -8.79 15.26 5.59
N PRO A 223 -8.77 14.44 4.53
CA PRO A 223 -8.03 14.74 3.32
C PRO A 223 -8.51 16.06 2.69
N ASP A 224 -7.63 16.74 1.95
CA ASP A 224 -7.96 17.93 1.15
C ASP A 224 -8.68 17.61 -0.18
N PHE A 225 -9.02 16.35 -0.40
CA PHE A 225 -9.75 15.84 -1.55
C PHE A 225 -10.99 15.05 -1.12
N GLN A 226 -11.89 14.88 -2.08
CA GLN A 226 -13.12 14.12 -1.88
C GLN A 226 -12.83 12.61 -1.85
N VAL A 227 -13.05 11.97 -0.70
CA VAL A 227 -12.76 10.54 -0.44
C VAL A 227 -13.74 9.59 -1.14
N TYR A 228 -15.02 9.95 -1.22
CA TYR A 228 -16.05 9.06 -1.74
C TYR A 228 -16.66 9.62 -3.03
N ALA A 229 -17.01 8.73 -3.96
CA ALA A 229 -17.84 9.10 -5.09
C ALA A 229 -19.25 9.51 -4.62
N HIS A 230 -19.99 10.24 -5.47
CA HIS A 230 -21.24 10.90 -5.08
C HIS A 230 -22.30 9.93 -4.53
N ASP A 231 -22.44 8.76 -5.15
CA ASP A 231 -23.41 7.72 -4.83
C ASP A 231 -22.80 6.53 -4.07
N GLN A 232 -21.55 6.65 -3.62
CA GLN A 232 -20.83 5.54 -3.00
C GLN A 232 -21.49 5.10 -1.69
N MET A 233 -21.72 3.80 -1.55
CA MET A 233 -22.16 3.22 -0.28
C MET A 233 -21.02 3.30 0.76
N THR A 234 -21.21 4.10 1.81
CA THR A 234 -20.22 4.31 2.89
C THR A 234 -20.64 3.72 4.22
N ASP A 235 -21.93 3.44 4.40
CA ASP A 235 -22.48 2.86 5.62
C ASP A 235 -22.06 1.39 5.76
N GLN A 236 -21.26 1.10 6.78
CA GLN A 236 -20.68 -0.23 7.00
C GLN A 236 -21.75 -1.30 7.19
N ASP A 237 -22.84 -1.00 7.90
CA ASP A 237 -23.93 -1.96 8.10
C ASP A 237 -24.64 -2.30 6.80
N GLN A 238 -24.86 -1.33 5.91
CA GLN A 238 -25.39 -1.56 4.56
C GLN A 238 -24.44 -2.39 3.71
N ILE A 239 -23.13 -2.10 3.73
CA ILE A 239 -22.13 -2.88 2.98
C ILE A 239 -22.12 -4.33 3.46
N VAL A 240 -22.12 -4.56 4.78
CA VAL A 240 -22.14 -5.89 5.38
C VAL A 240 -23.44 -6.63 5.04
N LYS A 241 -24.59 -5.96 5.13
CA LYS A 241 -25.89 -6.54 4.75
C LYS A 241 -25.88 -6.97 3.29
N TRP A 242 -25.44 -6.09 2.39
CA TRP A 242 -25.32 -6.36 0.96
C TRP A 242 -24.39 -7.55 0.69
N TYR A 243 -23.22 -7.59 1.33
CA TYR A 243 -22.28 -8.71 1.20
C TYR A 243 -22.91 -10.03 1.63
N ASN A 244 -23.51 -10.06 2.82
CA ASN A 244 -24.10 -11.28 3.38
C ASN A 244 -25.22 -11.84 2.50
N GLN A 245 -25.97 -10.98 1.82
CA GLN A 245 -27.01 -11.34 0.83
C GLN A 245 -26.42 -11.81 -0.51
N SER A 246 -25.34 -11.17 -0.98
CA SER A 246 -24.82 -11.34 -2.36
C SER A 246 -23.67 -12.32 -2.50
N LYS A 247 -23.01 -12.73 -1.41
CA LYS A 247 -21.78 -13.56 -1.41
C LYS A 247 -21.91 -14.91 -2.13
N HIS A 248 -23.12 -15.47 -2.23
CA HIS A 248 -23.36 -16.75 -2.91
C HIS A 248 -23.48 -16.61 -4.43
N THR A 249 -24.00 -15.48 -4.91
CA THR A 249 -24.19 -15.20 -6.34
C THR A 249 -22.86 -15.06 -7.06
N PHE A 250 -21.89 -14.36 -6.44
CA PHE A 250 -20.55 -14.17 -7.00
C PHE A 250 -19.67 -15.44 -6.99
N ARG A 251 -19.99 -16.45 -6.17
CA ARG A 251 -19.23 -17.72 -6.17
C ARG A 251 -19.55 -18.59 -7.39
N ARG A 252 -20.71 -18.41 -8.04
CA ARG A 252 -21.14 -19.23 -9.18
C ARG A 252 -20.63 -18.74 -10.53
N SER A 253 -20.24 -17.47 -10.64
CA SER A 253 -19.74 -16.85 -11.87
C SER A 253 -18.21 -16.95 -12.05
N SER A 254 -17.51 -17.71 -11.20
CA SER A 254 -16.06 -17.95 -11.28
C SER A 254 -15.68 -19.44 -11.35
N LEU A 255 -16.64 -20.30 -11.71
CA LEU A 255 -16.45 -21.73 -12.00
C LEU A 255 -16.78 -22.00 -13.47
#